data_AF-A0A7Y3G731-F1
#
_entry.id   AF-A0A7Y3G731-F1
#
_cell.length_a   1.000
_cell.length_b   1.000
_cell.length_c   1.000
_cell.angle_alpha   90.00
_cell.angle_beta   90.00
_cell.angle_gamma   90.00
#
_symmetry.space_group_name_H-M   'P 1'
#
loop_
_entity.id
_entity.type
_entity.pdbx_description
1 polymer ?
#
loop_
_entity_poly.entity_id
_entity_poly.type
_entity_poly.pdbx_seq_one_letter_code
_entity_poly.pdbx_strand_id
1 'polypeptide(L)'
;YKVYDPGVERSLITQEDGSEALLVTYTSGGNTPGDSYLWLLDETGKPYGFKMWTSIIPIQGFPASWSDWKTTESGAQLPTHHKLLFLGLDMGEVKGTK
;
A
#
# COMPACT_ATOMS: atom_id res chain seq x y z
N TYR A 1 -7.76 -10.38 3.99
CA TYR A 1 -6.99 -9.20 3.51
C TYR A 1 -5.75 -9.70 2.80
N LYS A 2 -5.36 -9.10 1.66
CA LYS A 2 -4.28 -9.60 0.77
C LYS A 2 -2.93 -9.84 1.45
N VAL A 3 -2.60 -9.05 2.47
CA VAL A 3 -1.36 -9.20 3.25
C VAL A 3 -1.30 -10.47 4.12
N TYR A 4 -2.38 -11.26 4.17
CA TYR A 4 -2.44 -12.56 4.86
C TYR A 4 -2.62 -13.74 3.88
N ASP A 5 -2.56 -13.50 2.57
CA ASP A 5 -2.66 -14.58 1.59
C ASP A 5 -1.46 -15.54 1.75
N PRO A 6 -1.60 -16.84 1.42
CA PRO A 6 -0.48 -17.78 1.40
C PRO A 6 0.65 -17.27 0.49
N GLY A 7 1.90 -17.44 0.90
CA GLY A 7 3.05 -16.93 0.14
C GLY A 7 3.34 -15.44 0.35
N VAL A 8 2.77 -14.82 1.39
CA VAL A 8 3.10 -13.45 1.80
C VAL A 8 3.98 -13.45 3.04
N GLU A 9 5.15 -12.83 2.92
CA GLU A 9 6.05 -12.55 4.04
C GLU A 9 5.85 -11.11 4.53
N ARG A 10 5.95 -10.91 5.84
CA ARG A 10 5.75 -9.62 6.50
C ARG A 10 6.85 -9.39 7.52
N SER A 11 7.43 -8.20 7.53
CA SER A 11 8.44 -7.79 8.51
C SER A 11 8.28 -6.32 8.90
N LEU A 12 8.68 -6.00 10.14
CA LEU A 12 8.81 -4.62 10.59
C LEU A 12 10.20 -4.11 10.23
N ILE A 13 10.26 -2.91 9.65
CA ILE A 13 11.49 -2.24 9.26
C ILE A 13 11.56 -0.90 9.97
N THR A 14 12.55 -0.74 10.84
CA THR A 14 12.89 0.55 11.45
C THR A 14 13.46 1.48 10.38
N GLN A 15 12.84 2.65 10.21
CA GLN A 15 13.26 3.70 9.29
C GLN A 15 14.38 4.55 9.91
N GLU A 16 15.03 5.37 9.09
CA GLU A 16 16.13 6.26 9.53
C GLU A 16 15.69 7.28 10.60
N ASP A 17 14.43 7.71 10.57
CA ASP A 17 13.83 8.62 11.56
C ASP A 17 13.35 7.91 12.84
N GLY A 18 13.57 6.59 12.93
CA GLY A 18 13.14 5.76 14.06
C GLY A 18 11.70 5.25 13.99
N SER A 19 10.91 5.66 12.99
CA SER A 19 9.57 5.11 12.77
C SER A 19 9.61 3.65 12.30
N GLU A 20 8.52 2.91 12.48
CA GLU A 20 8.39 1.55 11.95
C GLU A 20 7.53 1.54 10.68
N ALA A 21 7.95 0.77 9.69
CA ALA A 21 7.19 0.49 8.48
C ALA A 21 6.95 -1.02 8.33
N LEU A 22 5.89 -1.39 7.61
CA LEU A 22 5.56 -2.78 7.33
C LEU A 22 6.05 -3.15 5.93
N LEU A 23 7.09 -3.98 5.84
CA LEU A 23 7.50 -4.58 4.58
C LEU A 23 6.67 -5.82 4.31
N VAL A 24 6.09 -5.89 3.12
CA VAL A 24 5.29 -7.01 2.63
C VAL A 24 5.90 -7.51 1.33
N THR A 25 6.24 -8.79 1.27
CA THR A 25 6.79 -9.44 0.07
C THR A 25 5.88 -10.58 -0.36
N TYR A 26 5.45 -10.55 -1.62
CA TYR A 26 4.61 -11.57 -2.22
C TYR A 26 5.50 -12.61 -2.91
N THR A 27 5.89 -13.67 -2.21
CA THR A 27 6.86 -14.66 -2.71
C THR A 27 6.26 -15.65 -3.70
N SER A 28 4.94 -15.82 -3.70
CA SER A 28 4.21 -16.64 -4.68
C SER A 28 2.79 -16.12 -4.94
N GLY A 29 2.17 -16.59 -6.02
CA GLY A 29 0.86 -16.10 -6.47
C GLY A 29 0.92 -14.71 -7.11
N GLY A 30 -0.24 -14.17 -7.51
CA GLY A 30 -0.32 -12.91 -8.24
C GLY A 30 0.28 -12.98 -9.66
N ASN A 31 0.36 -11.82 -10.32
CA ASN A 31 0.97 -11.70 -11.65
C ASN A 31 2.48 -11.42 -11.59
N THR A 32 2.96 -10.92 -10.45
CA THR A 32 4.35 -10.49 -10.24
C THR A 32 4.91 -11.02 -8.91
N PRO A 33 5.17 -12.34 -8.80
CA PRO A 33 5.85 -12.91 -7.65
C PRO A 33 7.24 -12.29 -7.44
N GLY A 34 7.61 -12.08 -6.18
CA GLY A 34 8.85 -11.42 -5.77
C GLY A 34 8.70 -9.90 -5.53
N ASP A 35 7.56 -9.31 -5.87
CA ASP A 35 7.30 -7.90 -5.61
C ASP A 35 7.21 -7.62 -4.09
N SER A 36 7.84 -6.52 -3.67
CA SER A 36 7.83 -6.03 -2.29
C SER A 36 7.25 -4.63 -2.18
N TYR A 37 6.53 -4.39 -1.09
CA TYR A 37 5.88 -3.13 -0.77
C TYR A 37 6.19 -2.76 0.68
N LEU A 38 6.84 -1.63 0.90
CA LEU A 38 7.09 -1.07 2.23
C LEU A 38 5.99 -0.07 2.55
N TRP A 39 5.03 -0.49 3.37
CA TRP A 39 3.88 0.30 3.80
C TRP A 39 4.29 1.27 4.91
N LEU A 40 3.93 2.53 4.71
CA LEU A 40 4.12 3.62 5.65
C LEU A 40 2.79 3.89 6.36
N LEU A 41 2.80 3.73 7.68
CA LEU A 41 1.61 3.78 8.53
C LEU A 41 1.73 4.97 9.50
N ASP A 42 0.60 5.61 9.80
CA ASP A 42 0.54 6.57 10.90
C ASP A 42 0.43 5.87 12.27
N GLU A 43 0.40 6.66 13.35
CA GLU A 43 0.30 6.15 14.73
C GLU A 43 -0.97 5.33 15.00
N THR A 44 -2.00 5.47 14.17
CA THR A 44 -3.25 4.70 14.26
C THR A 44 -3.20 3.39 13.46
N GLY A 45 -2.08 3.14 12.78
CA GLY A 45 -1.91 2.02 11.84
C GLY A 45 -2.56 2.25 10.49
N LYS A 46 -3.01 3.48 10.18
CA LYS A 46 -3.62 3.80 8.90
C LYS A 46 -2.53 4.07 7.86
N PRO A 47 -2.61 3.45 6.67
CA PRO A 47 -1.60 3.66 5.65
C PRO A 47 -1.75 5.03 5.00
N TYR A 48 -0.64 5.75 4.89
CA TYR A 48 -0.59 7.01 4.13
C TYR A 48 0.23 6.88 2.84
N GLY A 49 1.09 5.87 2.74
CA GLY A 49 1.79 5.57 1.49
C GLY A 49 2.61 4.30 1.53
N PHE A 50 3.37 4.07 0.47
CA PHE A 50 4.24 2.92 0.33
C PHE A 50 5.37 3.17 -0.67
N LYS A 51 6.46 2.43 -0.52
CA LYS A 51 7.50 2.27 -1.55
C LYS A 51 7.38 0.88 -2.16
N MET A 52 7.57 0.74 -3.46
CA MET A 52 7.44 -0.55 -4.14
C MET A 52 8.71 -0.93 -4.91
N TRP A 53 8.98 -2.23 -4.93
CA TRP A 53 9.99 -2.90 -5.75
C TRP A 53 9.24 -3.95 -6.54
N THR A 54 8.95 -3.65 -7.80
CA THR A 54 8.16 -4.52 -8.66
C THR A 54 8.92 -4.91 -9.91
N SER A 55 8.62 -6.08 -10.44
CA SER A 55 9.18 -6.54 -11.72
C SER A 55 8.76 -5.69 -12.93
N ILE A 56 7.69 -4.89 -12.80
CA ILE A 56 7.15 -4.05 -13.88
C ILE A 56 7.81 -2.66 -13.90
N ILE A 57 8.10 -2.08 -12.74
CA ILE A 57 8.63 -0.71 -12.64
C ILE A 57 10.16 -0.78 -12.47
N PRO A 58 10.96 -0.23 -13.41
CA PRO A 58 12.43 -0.33 -13.33
C PRO A 58 13.06 0.38 -12.13
N ILE A 59 12.30 1.27 -11.49
CA ILE A 59 12.76 2.13 -10.40
C ILE A 59 12.51 1.45 -9.07
N GLN A 60 13.59 1.19 -8.34
CA GLN A 60 13.53 0.56 -7.02
C GLN A 60 13.07 1.54 -5.95
N GLY A 61 12.13 1.10 -5.11
CA GLY A 61 11.58 1.92 -4.04
C GLY A 61 10.67 3.04 -4.56
N PHE A 62 10.00 2.83 -5.69
CA PHE A 62 9.11 3.82 -6.29
C PHE A 62 7.99 4.21 -5.30
N PRO A 63 7.83 5.51 -4.96
CA PRO A 63 6.88 5.92 -3.93
C PRO A 63 5.47 6.13 -4.49
N ALA A 64 4.49 5.75 -3.68
CA ALA A 64 3.07 6.00 -3.91
C ALA A 64 2.39 6.39 -2.60
N SER A 65 1.35 7.23 -2.65
CA SER A 65 0.56 7.59 -1.48
C SER A 65 -0.93 7.55 -1.75
N TRP A 66 -1.70 7.46 -0.67
CA TRP A 66 -3.15 7.53 -0.67
C TRP A 66 -3.60 8.79 0.07
N SER A 67 -4.66 9.43 -0.43
CA SER A 67 -5.29 10.56 0.25
C SER A 67 -6.81 10.50 0.12
N ASP A 68 -7.47 11.45 0.80
CA ASP A 68 -8.89 11.72 0.64
C ASP A 68 -9.76 10.48 0.93
N TRP A 69 -9.49 9.86 2.07
CA TRP A 69 -10.17 8.65 2.53
C TRP A 69 -11.64 8.92 2.84
N LYS A 70 -12.51 8.03 2.37
CA LYS A 70 -13.96 8.05 2.62
C LYS A 70 -14.40 6.77 3.32
N THR A 71 -15.28 6.89 4.30
CA THR A 71 -15.99 5.74 4.89
C THR A 71 -17.18 5.38 3.99
N THR A 72 -17.23 4.14 3.52
CA THR A 72 -18.29 3.62 2.66
C THR A 72 -19.52 3.18 3.47
N GLU A 73 -20.60 2.80 2.80
CA GLU A 73 -21.82 2.29 3.45
C GLU A 73 -21.56 1.02 4.30
N SER A 74 -20.65 0.16 3.84
CA SER A 74 -20.18 -1.01 4.58
C SER A 74 -19.33 -0.67 5.81
N GLY A 75 -18.91 0.59 5.99
CA GLY A 75 -17.98 1.02 7.03
C GLY A 75 -16.50 0.87 6.66
N ALA A 76 -16.17 0.37 5.47
CA ALA A 76 -14.80 0.31 5.00
C ALA A 76 -14.27 1.73 4.69
N GLN A 77 -13.01 1.99 5.01
CA GLN A 77 -12.34 3.23 4.58
C GLN A 77 -11.61 2.97 3.26
N LEU A 78 -11.96 3.71 2.21
CA LEU A 78 -11.32 3.63 0.89
C LEU A 78 -10.73 4.99 0.50
N PRO A 79 -9.51 5.04 -0.05
CA PRO A 79 -8.93 6.28 -0.56
C PRO A 79 -9.60 6.66 -1.87
N THR A 80 -9.86 7.95 -2.07
CA THR A 80 -10.39 8.45 -3.35
C THR A 80 -9.29 8.96 -4.29
N HIS A 81 -8.07 9.12 -3.78
CA HIS A 81 -6.94 9.64 -4.54
C HIS A 81 -5.68 8.82 -4.31
N HIS A 82 -4.92 8.65 -5.39
CA HIS A 82 -3.59 8.09 -5.41
C HIS A 82 -2.61 9.13 -5.93
N LYS A 83 -1.40 9.17 -5.35
CA LYS A 83 -0.30 9.98 -5.90
C LYS A 83 0.89 9.09 -6.20
N LEU A 84 1.35 9.14 -7.44
CA LEU A 84 2.53 8.46 -7.97
C LEU A 84 3.54 9.54 -8.41
N LEU A 85 4.51 9.87 -7.55
CA LEU A 85 5.39 11.02 -7.72
C LEU A 85 4.60 12.32 -7.99
N PHE A 86 4.64 12.84 -9.23
CA PHE A 86 3.95 14.06 -9.66
C PHE A 86 2.57 13.78 -10.27
N LEU A 87 2.23 12.51 -10.52
CA LEU A 87 0.95 12.11 -11.10
C LEU A 87 -0.08 11.86 -10.00
N GLY A 88 -1.18 12.62 -10.03
CA GLY A 88 -2.38 12.32 -9.24
C GLY A 88 -3.34 11.45 -10.04
N LEU A 89 -3.93 10.46 -9.39
CA LEU A 89 -4.95 9.57 -9.93
C LEU A 89 -6.20 9.67 -9.07
N ASP A 90 -7.31 10.07 -9.69
CA ASP A 90 -8.64 10.09 -9.08
C ASP A 90 -9.27 8.69 -9.24
N MET A 91 -9.74 8.14 -8.13
CA MET A 91 -10.38 6.81 -8.09
C MET A 91 -11.88 6.86 -8.43
N GLY A 92 -12.42 8.05 -8.70
CA GLY A 92 -13.82 8.29 -8.98
C GLY A 92 -14.71 7.98 -7.79
N GLU A 93 -15.89 7.44 -8.07
CA GLU A 93 -16.85 7.08 -7.04
C GLU A 93 -16.49 5.73 -6.38
N VAL A 94 -15.78 5.80 -5.24
CA VAL A 94 -15.48 4.61 -4.43
C VAL A 94 -16.73 4.12 -3.70
N LYS A 95 -17.02 2.81 -3.81
CA LYS A 95 -18.18 2.16 -3.22
C LYS A 95 -17.77 0.92 -2.41
N GLY A 96 -18.42 0.76 -1.27
CA GLY A 96 -18.39 -0.46 -0.46
C GLY A 96 -19.76 -0.61 0.18
N THR A 97 -20.52 -1.61 -0.27
CA THR A 97 -21.91 -1.87 0.14
C THR A 97 -21.97 -3.05 1.12
N LYS A 98 -23.08 -3.15 1.85
CA LYS A 98 -23.36 -4.27 2.77
C LYS A 98 -23.91 -5.48 2.05
#